data_AF-A0AAF1ADR8-F1
#
_entry.id   AF-A0AAF1ADR8-F1
#
_cell.length_a   1.000
_cell.length_b   1.000
_cell.length_c   1.000
_cell.angle_alpha   90.00
_cell.angle_beta   90.00
_cell.angle_gamma   90.00
#
_symmetry.space_group_name_H-M   'P 1'
#
loop_
_entity.id
_entity.type
_entity.pdbx_description
1 polymer ?
#
loop_
_entity_poly.entity_id
_entity_poly.type
_entity_poly.pdbx_seq_one_letter_code
_entity_poly.pdbx_strand_id
1 'polypeptide(L)'
;MTVISSTEYIRDVGNAGLPNASISVESRGRTTLLTVAGEVDASNAEFLEMVLRGFTGRSGAVVVDLSGSSLFGARPLRALSDCDRRCRRDGVPFVVVTSPMQQTLLSRVDGSAGIRTATSVAVAVELSEHEMSMGTGSSISRVDPEKLRC
;
A
#
# COMPACT_ATOMS: atom_id res chain seq x y z
N MET A 1 -0.06 19.80 26.90
CA MET A 1 0.15 18.37 26.58
C MET A 1 -1.09 17.91 25.84
N THR A 2 -1.12 18.13 24.52
CA THR A 2 -2.31 17.90 23.70
C THR A 2 -2.12 16.60 22.96
N VAL A 3 -2.85 15.57 23.37
CA VAL A 3 -2.96 14.30 22.66
C VAL A 3 -3.84 14.56 21.46
N ILE A 4 -3.23 14.78 20.29
CA ILE A 4 -3.98 14.92 19.03
C ILE A 4 -4.26 13.50 18.53
N SER A 5 -5.54 13.12 18.59
CA SER A 5 -6.06 11.79 18.25
C SER A 5 -5.77 11.42 16.80
N SER A 6 -5.14 10.27 16.60
CA SER A 6 -4.58 9.72 15.35
C SER A 6 -5.57 9.49 14.20
N THR A 7 -6.84 9.88 14.35
CA THR A 7 -7.92 9.57 13.40
C THR A 7 -8.36 10.78 12.57
N GLU A 8 -8.08 12.01 13.02
CA GLU A 8 -8.45 13.24 12.30
C GLU A 8 -7.37 13.77 11.35
N TYR A 9 -6.12 13.29 11.46
CA TYR A 9 -5.00 13.74 10.61
C TYR A 9 -5.08 13.23 9.16
N ILE A 10 -5.81 12.13 8.92
CA ILE A 10 -5.73 11.36 7.65
C ILE A 10 -6.62 11.94 6.54
N ARG A 11 -7.48 12.93 6.84
CA ARG A 11 -8.38 13.53 5.86
C ARG A 11 -7.80 14.73 5.10
N ASP A 12 -6.61 15.21 5.46
CA ASP A 12 -6.01 16.44 4.89
C ASP A 12 -4.46 16.37 4.77
N VAL A 13 -3.88 15.20 4.42
CA VAL A 13 -2.42 15.01 4.38
C VAL A 13 -1.81 15.58 3.09
N GLY A 14 -1.82 16.90 2.96
CA GLY A 14 -0.89 17.61 2.09
C GLY A 14 0.51 17.56 2.71
N ASN A 15 1.34 16.64 2.23
CA ASN A 15 2.77 16.49 2.56
C ASN A 15 3.11 16.40 4.07
N ALA A 16 3.36 15.20 4.57
CA ALA A 16 3.93 15.01 5.90
C ALA A 16 5.45 14.82 5.83
N GLY A 17 6.20 15.66 6.55
CA GLY A 17 7.65 15.64 6.58
C GLY A 17 8.23 14.84 7.76
N LEU A 18 9.25 14.03 7.46
CA LEU A 18 10.22 13.44 8.37
C LEU A 18 11.55 14.21 8.21
N PRO A 19 12.47 14.18 9.19
CA PRO A 19 13.73 14.94 9.11
C PRO A 19 14.58 14.63 7.86
N ASN A 20 14.45 13.43 7.29
CA ASN A 20 15.18 12.97 6.10
C ASN A 20 14.28 12.34 5.01
N ALA A 21 12.96 12.36 5.18
CA ALA A 21 12.01 11.80 4.21
C ALA A 21 10.73 12.61 4.14
N SER A 22 9.96 12.45 3.07
CA SER A 22 8.63 13.02 2.95
C SER A 22 7.66 12.01 2.39
N ILE A 23 6.40 12.14 2.79
CA ILE A 23 5.30 11.38 2.21
C ILE A 23 4.23 12.37 1.76
N SER A 24 3.97 12.40 0.46
CA SER A 24 2.84 13.11 -0.12
C SER A 24 1.76 12.12 -0.54
N VAL A 25 0.51 12.58 -0.50
CA VAL A 25 -0.65 11.77 -0.88
C VAL A 25 -1.44 12.52 -1.94
N GLU A 26 -1.74 11.84 -3.04
CA GLU A 26 -2.51 12.37 -4.15
C GLU A 26 -3.64 11.38 -4.50
N SER A 27 -4.84 11.89 -4.78
CA SER A 27 -5.92 11.08 -5.32
C SER A 27 -5.92 11.15 -6.85
N ARG A 28 -5.84 10.01 -7.52
CA ARG A 28 -5.96 9.87 -8.98
C ARG A 28 -7.14 8.98 -9.33
N GLY A 29 -8.30 9.58 -9.55
CA GLY A 29 -9.55 8.82 -9.73
C GLY A 29 -9.86 7.98 -8.49
N ARG A 30 -9.89 6.64 -8.65
CA ARG A 30 -10.09 5.68 -7.56
C ARG A 30 -8.79 5.17 -6.94
N THR A 31 -7.64 5.70 -7.36
CA THR A 31 -6.33 5.29 -6.88
C THR A 31 -5.76 6.35 -5.94
N THR A 32 -5.32 5.92 -4.76
CA THR A 32 -4.51 6.77 -3.87
C THR A 32 -3.05 6.54 -4.18
N LEU A 33 -2.34 7.59 -4.59
CA LEU A 33 -0.89 7.59 -4.79
C LEU A 33 -0.21 8.16 -3.55
N LEU A 34 0.64 7.36 -2.92
CA LEU A 34 1.55 7.79 -1.86
C LEU A 34 2.94 7.91 -2.45
N THR A 35 3.49 9.12 -2.54
CA THR A 35 4.87 9.32 -3.00
C THR A 35 5.77 9.48 -1.79
N VAL A 36 6.77 8.61 -1.69
CA VAL A 36 7.78 8.62 -0.64
C VAL A 36 9.10 9.09 -1.22
N ALA A 37 9.69 10.11 -0.62
CA ALA A 37 10.99 10.65 -1.03
C ALA A 37 11.96 10.71 0.15
N GLY A 38 13.26 10.64 -0.14
CA GLY A 38 14.32 10.69 0.88
C GLY A 38 14.63 9.34 1.52
N GLU A 39 15.27 9.36 2.68
CA GLU A 39 15.79 8.17 3.35
C GLU A 39 14.75 7.56 4.28
N VAL A 40 14.32 6.34 3.97
CA VAL A 40 13.36 5.59 4.78
C VAL A 40 14.08 4.49 5.53
N ASP A 41 14.10 4.58 6.85
CA ASP A 41 14.85 3.67 7.73
C ASP A 41 14.05 3.31 8.99
N ALA A 42 14.68 2.62 9.95
CA ALA A 42 14.02 2.16 11.16
C ALA A 42 13.50 3.30 12.07
N SER A 43 14.09 4.49 12.02
CA SER A 43 13.71 5.65 12.82
C SER A 43 12.40 6.28 12.37
N ASN A 44 12.05 6.12 11.09
CA ASN A 44 10.85 6.71 10.49
C ASN A 44 9.84 5.68 9.93
N ALA A 45 10.15 4.38 10.07
CA ALA A 45 9.27 3.29 9.65
C ALA A 45 7.89 3.29 10.33
N GLU A 46 7.80 3.71 11.60
CA GLU A 46 6.52 3.79 12.31
C GLU A 46 5.59 4.82 11.68
N PHE A 47 6.14 5.95 11.21
CA PHE A 47 5.38 6.96 10.50
C PHE A 47 4.87 6.43 9.16
N LEU A 48 5.73 5.74 8.39
CA LEU A 48 5.32 5.07 7.16
C LEU A 48 4.19 4.07 7.42
N GLU A 49 4.30 3.23 8.45
CA GLU A 49 3.25 2.26 8.81
C GLU A 49 1.92 2.95 9.16
N MET A 50 1.98 4.03 9.95
CA MET A 50 0.80 4.81 10.32
C MET A 50 0.10 5.38 9.08
N VAL A 51 0.86 5.99 8.16
CA VAL A 51 0.32 6.55 6.92
C VAL A 51 -0.29 5.44 6.06
N LEU A 52 0.44 4.34 5.81
CA LEU A 52 -0.05 3.20 5.02
C LEU A 52 -1.36 2.63 5.59
N ARG A 53 -1.44 2.47 6.91
CA ARG A 53 -2.66 1.98 7.59
C ARG A 53 -3.86 2.90 7.38
N GLY A 54 -3.66 4.20 7.21
CA GLY A 54 -4.72 5.16 6.91
C GLY A 54 -5.41 4.95 5.57
N PHE A 55 -4.79 4.19 4.66
CA PHE A 55 -5.33 3.93 3.32
C PHE A 55 -5.76 2.46 3.12
N THR A 56 -5.39 1.57 4.03
CA THR A 56 -5.98 0.22 4.08
C THR A 56 -7.48 0.30 4.42
N GLY A 57 -8.33 -0.40 3.67
CA GLY A 57 -9.79 -0.45 3.89
C GLY A 57 -10.60 0.67 3.24
N ARG A 58 -9.98 1.57 2.46
CA ARG A 58 -10.70 2.55 1.62
C ARG A 58 -11.12 1.90 0.30
N SER A 59 -12.21 2.38 -0.31
CA SER A 59 -12.63 1.93 -1.64
C SER A 59 -11.65 2.44 -2.71
N GLY A 60 -11.10 1.55 -3.53
CA GLY A 60 -10.18 1.92 -4.61
C GLY A 60 -8.90 1.10 -4.60
N ALA A 61 -7.82 1.70 -5.09
CA ALA A 61 -6.47 1.13 -5.11
C ALA A 61 -5.48 2.01 -4.35
N VAL A 62 -4.36 1.41 -3.93
CA VAL A 62 -3.26 2.07 -3.24
C VAL A 62 -1.97 1.82 -4.03
N VAL A 63 -1.36 2.90 -4.52
CA VAL A 63 -0.05 2.89 -5.16
C VAL A 63 0.94 3.59 -4.26
N VAL A 64 2.09 2.95 -4.00
CA VAL A 64 3.19 3.56 -3.24
C VAL A 64 4.37 3.77 -4.17
N ASP A 65 4.74 5.02 -4.43
CA ASP A 65 5.90 5.37 -5.22
C ASP A 65 7.14 5.57 -4.33
N LEU A 66 8.09 4.64 -4.47
CA LEU A 66 9.35 4.65 -3.74
C LEU A 66 10.52 5.11 -4.61
N SER A 67 10.29 5.51 -5.86
CA SER A 67 11.35 5.84 -6.82
C SER A 67 12.23 7.00 -6.35
N GLY A 68 11.67 7.94 -5.58
CA GLY A 68 12.39 9.05 -4.95
C GLY A 68 13.00 8.74 -3.58
N SER A 69 12.90 7.50 -3.10
CA SER A 69 13.34 7.10 -1.76
C SER A 69 14.49 6.10 -1.78
N SER A 70 15.29 6.10 -0.72
CA SER A 70 16.23 5.02 -0.41
C SER A 70 15.71 4.27 0.82
N LEU A 71 15.40 3.00 0.62
CA LEU A 71 14.85 2.13 1.66
C LEU A 71 15.97 1.34 2.34
N PHE A 72 16.08 1.49 3.66
CA PHE A 72 17.08 0.83 4.46
C PHE A 72 16.46 0.01 5.59
N GLY A 73 16.85 -1.27 5.63
CA GLY A 73 16.52 -2.16 6.74
C GLY A 73 15.15 -2.83 6.66
N ALA A 74 14.93 -3.76 7.59
CA ALA A 74 13.79 -4.66 7.55
C ALA A 74 12.46 -4.01 7.96
N ARG A 75 12.50 -2.93 8.77
CA ARG A 75 11.28 -2.34 9.36
C ARG A 75 10.40 -1.64 8.31
N PRO A 76 10.93 -0.79 7.42
CA PRO A 76 10.15 -0.25 6.31
C PRO A 76 9.63 -1.31 5.34
N LEU A 77 10.44 -2.33 5.01
CA LEU A 77 10.04 -3.43 4.13
C LEU A 77 8.89 -4.25 4.73
N ARG A 78 8.94 -4.49 6.04
CA ARG A 78 7.84 -5.12 6.78
C ARG A 78 6.58 -4.25 6.78
N ALA A 79 6.69 -2.92 6.94
CA ALA A 79 5.52 -2.04 6.87
C ALA A 79 4.79 -2.13 5.51
N LEU A 80 5.54 -2.19 4.41
CA LEU A 80 4.99 -2.42 3.07
C LEU A 80 4.33 -3.80 2.95
N SER A 81 4.99 -4.84 3.45
CA SER A 81 4.46 -6.22 3.42
C SER A 81 3.19 -6.38 4.26
N ASP A 82 3.13 -5.70 5.40
CA ASP A 82 1.97 -5.70 6.29
C ASP A 82 0.79 -4.92 5.67
N CYS A 83 1.08 -3.83 4.97
CA CYS A 83 0.09 -3.08 4.19
C CYS A 83 -0.47 -3.93 3.05
N ASP A 84 0.40 -4.55 2.24
CA ASP A 84 0.01 -5.42 1.13
C ASP A 84 -0.91 -6.57 1.60
N ARG A 85 -0.55 -7.26 2.70
CA ARG A 85 -1.39 -8.32 3.27
C ARG A 85 -2.78 -7.81 3.70
N ARG A 86 -2.86 -6.61 4.27
CA ARG A 86 -4.14 -5.98 4.66
C ARG A 86 -4.96 -5.63 3.43
N CYS A 87 -4.35 -4.98 2.44
CA CYS A 87 -4.99 -4.64 1.17
C CYS A 87 -5.53 -5.88 0.45
N ARG A 88 -4.74 -6.95 0.35
CA ARG A 88 -5.18 -8.24 -0.24
C ARG A 88 -6.38 -8.83 0.50
N ARG A 89 -6.36 -8.84 1.84
CA ARG A 89 -7.49 -9.32 2.65
C ARG A 89 -8.76 -8.51 2.39
N ASP A 90 -8.60 -7.21 2.16
CA ASP A 90 -9.70 -6.27 2.00
C ASP A 90 -10.11 -6.09 0.52
N GLY A 91 -9.50 -6.84 -0.42
CA GLY A 91 -9.78 -6.75 -1.85
C GLY A 91 -9.34 -5.43 -2.51
N VAL A 92 -8.41 -4.72 -1.88
CA VAL A 92 -7.85 -3.44 -2.34
C VAL A 92 -6.58 -3.72 -3.13
N PRO A 93 -6.50 -3.33 -4.41
CA PRO A 93 -5.24 -3.39 -5.15
C PRO A 93 -4.15 -2.59 -4.47
N PHE A 94 -3.04 -3.26 -4.18
CA PHE A 94 -1.80 -2.62 -3.70
C PHE A 94 -0.68 -2.87 -4.71
N VAL A 95 0.00 -1.80 -5.12
CA VAL A 95 1.13 -1.85 -6.05
C VAL A 95 2.23 -0.89 -5.59
N VAL A 96 3.47 -1.31 -5.64
CA VAL A 96 4.63 -0.51 -5.22
C VAL A 96 5.49 -0.18 -6.43
N VAL A 97 5.72 1.11 -6.71
CA VAL A 97 6.67 1.55 -7.74
C VAL A 97 8.07 1.50 -7.14
N THR A 98 8.96 0.74 -7.78
CA THR A 98 10.29 0.44 -7.24
C THR A 98 11.38 0.58 -8.29
N SER A 99 12.58 0.96 -7.85
CA SER A 99 13.80 0.71 -8.60
C SER A 99 14.21 -0.78 -8.56
N PRO A 100 15.08 -1.26 -9.47
CA PRO A 100 15.52 -2.66 -9.48
C PRO A 100 16.15 -3.13 -8.15
N MET A 101 16.88 -2.25 -7.47
CA MET A 101 17.49 -2.54 -6.18
C MET A 101 16.42 -2.75 -5.10
N GLN A 102 15.41 -1.87 -5.04
CA GLN A 102 14.30 -1.97 -4.09
C GLN A 102 13.46 -3.22 -4.34
N GLN A 103 13.21 -3.58 -5.61
CA GLN A 103 12.52 -4.81 -5.97
C GLN A 103 13.26 -6.05 -5.45
N THR A 104 14.59 -6.06 -5.53
CA THR A 104 15.43 -7.13 -4.99
C THR A 104 15.37 -7.21 -3.45
N LEU A 105 15.24 -6.08 -2.76
CA LEU A 105 15.09 -6.06 -1.31
C LEU A 105 13.71 -6.55 -0.87
N LEU A 106 12.66 -6.13 -1.56
CA LEU A 106 11.29 -6.55 -1.26
C LEU A 106 11.09 -8.06 -1.46
N SER A 107 11.66 -8.64 -2.52
CA SER A 107 11.57 -10.08 -2.78
C SER A 107 12.25 -10.97 -1.74
N ARG A 108 13.12 -10.40 -0.89
CA ARG A 108 13.76 -11.13 0.23
C ARG A 108 12.95 -11.10 1.51
N VAL A 109 12.12 -10.08 1.69
CA VAL A 109 11.33 -9.88 2.92
C VAL A 109 9.92 -10.42 2.75
N ASP A 110 9.40 -10.41 1.53
CA ASP A 110 8.08 -10.94 1.25
C ASP A 110 8.13 -12.40 0.77
N GLY A 111 7.24 -13.22 1.32
CA GLY A 111 7.18 -14.66 1.05
C GLY A 111 6.63 -15.00 -0.35
N SER A 112 6.08 -16.20 -0.52
CA SER A 112 5.68 -16.74 -1.83
C SER A 112 4.58 -15.98 -2.58
N ALA A 113 3.90 -15.03 -1.95
CA ALA A 113 2.84 -14.25 -2.59
C ALA A 113 3.32 -12.95 -3.24
N GLY A 114 4.38 -12.33 -2.69
CA GLY A 114 5.06 -11.14 -3.22
C GLY A 114 4.21 -9.86 -3.37
N ILE A 115 4.71 -8.75 -2.85
CA ILE A 115 4.21 -7.41 -3.15
C ILE A 115 4.30 -7.22 -4.65
N ARG A 116 3.21 -6.78 -5.27
CA ARG A 116 3.23 -6.42 -6.69
C ARG A 116 4.01 -5.13 -6.87
N THR A 117 4.96 -5.19 -7.81
CA THR A 117 5.84 -4.07 -8.12
C THR A 117 5.62 -3.56 -9.54
N ALA A 118 5.78 -2.26 -9.74
CA ALA A 118 5.80 -1.62 -11.06
C ALA A 118 7.07 -0.77 -11.22
N THR A 119 7.44 -0.47 -12.47
CA THR A 119 8.60 0.37 -12.79
C THR A 119 8.25 1.86 -12.89
N SER A 120 6.96 2.21 -12.95
CA SER A 120 6.47 3.59 -12.97
C SER A 120 5.08 3.70 -12.36
N VAL A 121 4.71 4.92 -11.97
CA VAL A 121 3.37 5.23 -11.45
C VAL A 121 2.29 4.95 -12.49
N ALA A 122 2.53 5.27 -13.77
CA ALA A 122 1.56 5.01 -14.83
C ALA A 122 1.22 3.52 -14.94
N VAL A 123 2.24 2.66 -14.97
CA VAL A 123 2.06 1.21 -15.00
C VAL A 123 1.36 0.70 -13.74
N ALA A 124 1.69 1.24 -12.57
CA ALA A 124 1.04 0.85 -11.32
C ALA A 124 -0.47 1.19 -11.29
N VAL A 125 -0.83 2.36 -11.82
CA VAL A 125 -2.23 2.78 -11.94
C VAL A 125 -2.97 1.86 -12.92
N GLU A 126 -2.41 1.59 -14.09
CA GLU A 126 -3.01 0.68 -15.08
C GLU A 126 -3.24 -0.73 -14.49
N LEU A 127 -2.24 -1.30 -13.81
CA LEU A 127 -2.36 -2.61 -13.14
C LEU A 127 -3.49 -2.62 -12.10
N SER A 128 -3.61 -1.53 -11.34
CA SER A 128 -4.64 -1.37 -10.32
C SER A 128 -6.03 -1.27 -10.93
N GLU A 129 -6.19 -0.52 -12.02
CA GLU A 129 -7.46 -0.35 -12.74
C GLU A 129 -7.94 -1.65 -13.39
N HIS A 130 -7.03 -2.43 -13.96
CA HIS A 130 -7.34 -3.75 -14.50
C HIS A 130 -7.85 -4.71 -13.43
N GLU A 131 -7.24 -4.72 -12.25
CA GLU A 131 -7.70 -5.57 -11.14
C GLU A 131 -9.04 -5.11 -10.57
N MET A 132 -9.23 -3.79 -10.39
CA MET A 132 -10.52 -3.24 -9.97
C MET A 132 -11.64 -3.61 -10.94
N SER A 133 -11.34 -3.65 -12.24
CA SER A 133 -12.30 -4.04 -13.28
C SER A 133 -12.65 -5.53 -13.23
N MET A 134 -11.68 -6.40 -12.93
CA MET A 134 -11.89 -7.86 -12.78
C MET A 134 -12.56 -8.25 -11.45
N GLY A 135 -12.37 -7.47 -10.38
CA GLY A 135 -12.94 -7.73 -9.05
C GLY A 135 -14.46 -7.60 -8.93
N THR A 136 -15.13 -6.96 -9.90
CA THR A 136 -16.59 -6.79 -9.92
C THR A 136 -17.38 -8.02 -10.40
N GLY A 137 -16.69 -9.10 -10.81
CA GLY A 137 -17.32 -10.25 -11.48
C GLY A 137 -17.49 -11.53 -10.65
N SER A 138 -16.97 -11.63 -9.42
CA SER A 138 -17.07 -12.86 -8.63
C SER A 138 -18.13 -12.77 -7.53
N SER A 139 -19.39 -12.83 -7.94
CA SER A 139 -20.46 -13.29 -7.06
C SER A 139 -20.15 -14.73 -6.66
N ILE A 140 -19.51 -14.93 -5.51
CA ILE A 140 -19.42 -16.23 -4.86
C ILE A 140 -20.86 -16.67 -4.60
N SER A 141 -21.35 -17.60 -5.42
CA SER A 141 -22.65 -18.22 -5.21
C SER A 141 -22.64 -18.86 -3.82
N ARG A 142 -23.50 -18.38 -2.93
CA ARG A 142 -23.78 -19.01 -1.65
C ARG A 142 -24.21 -20.44 -1.96
N VAL A 143 -23.43 -21.43 -1.52
CA VAL A 143 -23.80 -22.83 -1.65
C VAL A 143 -25.06 -23.04 -0.82
N ASP A 144 -26.14 -23.51 -1.43
CA ASP A 144 -27.37 -23.82 -0.74
C ASP A 144 -27.10 -24.84 0.38
N PRO A 145 -27.50 -24.55 1.64
CA PRO A 145 -27.25 -25.43 2.78
C PRO A 145 -27.96 -26.80 2.65
N GLU A 146 -28.85 -26.96 1.67
CA GLU A 146 -29.56 -28.21 1.39
C GLU A 146 -28.68 -29.26 0.70
N LYS A 147 -27.53 -28.90 0.12
CA LYS A 147 -26.59 -29.87 -0.50
C LYS A 147 -25.58 -30.49 0.48
N LEU A 148 -25.67 -30.17 1.78
CA LEU A 148 -24.76 -30.66 2.82
C LEU A 148 -25.33 -31.81 3.68
N ARG A 149 -26.43 -32.43 3.27
CA ARG A 149 -26.93 -33.66 3.91
C ARG A 149 -26.46 -34.89 3.13
N CYS A 150 -25.38 -35.50 3.61
CA CYS A 150 -25.11 -36.92 3.41
C CYS A 150 -25.80 -37.72 4.52
#